data_AF-A0A938D1U6-F1
#
_entry.id   AF-A0A938D1U6-F1
#
_cell.length_a   1.000
_cell.length_b   1.000
_cell.length_c   1.000
_cell.angle_alpha   90.00
_cell.angle_beta   90.00
_cell.angle_gamma   90.00
#
_symmetry.space_group_name_H-M   'P 1'
#
loop_
_entity.id
_entity.type
_entity.pdbx_description
1 polymer ?
#
loop_
_entity_poly.entity_id
_entity_poly.type
_entity_poly.pdbx_seq_one_letter_code
_entity_poly.pdbx_strand_id
1 'polypeptide(L)'
;MSAAPRRAGVMGWPVSHSLSPALHGHWLARYAIAGRYERIPVRPEELPAALARLALDGWVGVNLTVPHKEAALALVDALDGAAQAI
;
A
#
# COMPACT_ATOMS: atom_id res chain seq x y z
N MET A 1 -16.44 -5.37 20.92
CA MET A 1 -16.03 -6.11 19.70
C MET A 1 -14.64 -5.63 19.33
N SER A 2 -13.65 -6.51 19.21
CA SER A 2 -12.32 -6.11 18.71
C SER A 2 -12.45 -5.84 17.21
N ALA A 3 -12.03 -4.65 16.75
CA ALA A 3 -11.99 -4.36 15.32
C ALA A 3 -11.10 -5.38 14.59
N ALA A 4 -11.45 -5.73 13.35
CA ALA A 4 -10.62 -6.60 12.52
C ALA A 4 -9.21 -5.99 12.36
N PRO A 5 -8.14 -6.80 12.35
CA PRO A 5 -6.78 -6.28 12.24
C PRO A 5 -6.58 -5.52 10.93
N ARG A 6 -5.98 -4.33 11.01
CA ARG A 6 -5.78 -3.45 9.85
C ARG A 6 -4.78 -4.06 8.86
N ARG A 7 -5.04 -3.94 7.56
CA ARG A 7 -4.16 -4.43 6.50
C ARG A 7 -3.57 -3.27 5.71
N ALA A 8 -2.25 -3.18 5.70
CA ALA A 8 -1.50 -2.22 4.90
C ALA A 8 -0.39 -2.93 4.12
N GLY A 9 0.23 -2.26 3.14
CA GLY A 9 1.31 -2.91 2.41
C GLY A 9 2.09 -1.99 1.49
N VAL A 10 3.01 -2.59 0.74
CA VAL A 10 3.79 -1.94 -0.32
C VAL A 10 3.51 -2.61 -1.65
N MET A 11 3.11 -1.84 -2.65
CA MET A 11 2.75 -2.30 -3.99
C MET A 11 3.76 -1.83 -5.03
N GLY A 12 4.23 -2.77 -5.86
CA GLY A 12 5.23 -2.52 -6.90
C GLY A 12 5.49 -3.76 -7.75
N TRP A 13 6.40 -3.64 -8.72
CA TRP A 13 6.81 -4.78 -9.55
C TRP A 13 8.24 -4.61 -10.10
N PRO A 14 9.20 -5.49 -9.74
CA PRO A 14 9.11 -6.49 -8.67
C PRO A 14 9.19 -5.83 -7.27
N VAL A 15 8.40 -6.31 -6.31
CA VAL A 15 8.38 -5.77 -4.93
C VAL A 15 8.97 -6.72 -3.87
N SER A 16 9.35 -7.94 -4.27
CA SER A 16 9.83 -9.00 -3.38
C SER A 16 10.99 -8.57 -2.47
N HIS A 17 11.88 -7.70 -2.95
CA HIS A 17 13.06 -7.23 -2.21
C HIS A 17 12.77 -6.09 -1.23
N SER A 18 11.53 -5.57 -1.17
CA SER A 18 11.22 -4.46 -0.27
C SER A 18 11.44 -4.85 1.19
N LEU A 19 12.14 -4.01 1.94
CA LEU A 19 12.33 -4.15 3.40
C LEU A 19 11.19 -3.53 4.21
N SER A 20 10.25 -2.82 3.57
CA SER A 20 9.13 -2.15 4.24
C SER A 20 8.30 -3.09 5.13
N PRO A 21 7.99 -4.35 4.75
CA PRO A 21 7.27 -5.27 5.64
C PRO A 21 8.01 -5.60 6.94
N ALA A 22 9.34 -5.74 6.89
CA ALA A 22 10.13 -5.96 8.10
C ALA A 22 10.12 -4.70 8.99
N LEU A 23 10.30 -3.52 8.40
CA LEU A 23 10.27 -2.25 9.11
C LEU A 23 8.90 -1.97 9.76
N HIS A 24 7.82 -2.00 8.99
CA HIS A 24 6.48 -1.74 9.51
C HIS A 24 5.99 -2.85 10.43
N GLY A 25 6.32 -4.11 10.15
CA GLY A 25 6.05 -5.23 11.03
C GLY A 25 6.68 -5.07 12.41
N HIS A 26 7.93 -4.60 12.47
CA HIS A 26 8.61 -4.28 13.74
C HIS A 26 7.83 -3.26 14.56
N TRP A 27 7.39 -2.14 13.93
CA TRP A 27 6.66 -1.09 14.64
C TRP A 27 5.26 -1.52 15.09
N LEU A 28 4.54 -2.29 14.25
CA LEU A 28 3.25 -2.86 14.61
C LEU A 28 3.37 -3.74 15.86
N ALA A 29 4.38 -4.62 15.90
CA ALA A 29 4.65 -5.48 17.04
C ALA A 29 5.08 -4.67 18.27
N ARG A 30 6.04 -3.74 18.12
CA ARG A 30 6.58 -2.93 19.21
C ARG A 30 5.50 -2.14 19.95
N TYR A 31 4.52 -1.59 19.21
CA TYR A 31 3.46 -0.76 19.78
C TYR A 31 2.14 -1.52 19.98
N ALA A 32 2.13 -2.85 19.86
CA ALA A 32 0.93 -3.69 20.00
C ALA A 32 -0.25 -3.23 19.12
N ILE A 33 0.04 -2.75 17.92
CA ILE A 33 -0.97 -2.33 16.96
C ILE A 33 -1.45 -3.55 16.19
N ALA A 34 -2.73 -3.89 16.33
CA ALA A 34 -3.35 -5.00 15.61
C ALA A 34 -3.40 -4.73 14.10
N GLY A 35 -2.51 -5.36 13.35
CA GLY A 35 -2.47 -5.23 11.90
C GLY A 35 -1.35 -6.05 11.25
N ARG A 36 -1.31 -6.00 9.92
CA ARG A 36 -0.26 -6.62 9.09
C ARG A 36 0.20 -5.63 8.02
N TYR A 37 1.48 -5.71 7.69
CA TYR A 37 2.08 -4.99 6.59
C TYR A 37 2.70 -5.96 5.59
N GLU A 38 2.21 -5.99 4.35
CA GLU A 38 2.52 -7.03 3.37
C GLU A 38 3.14 -6.48 2.07
N ARG A 39 3.77 -7.34 1.26
CA ARG A 39 4.17 -7.00 -0.10
C ARG A 39 3.04 -7.36 -1.05
N ILE A 40 2.74 -6.47 -2.01
CA ILE A 40 1.64 -6.62 -2.95
C ILE A 40 2.21 -6.53 -4.37
N PRO A 41 2.65 -7.66 -4.96
CA PRO A 41 3.16 -7.66 -6.32
C PRO A 41 2.00 -7.41 -7.29
N VAL A 42 2.12 -6.33 -8.07
CA VAL A 42 1.09 -5.91 -9.05
C VAL A 42 1.81 -5.43 -10.29
N ARG A 43 1.55 -6.01 -11.46
CA ARG A 43 2.18 -5.54 -12.70
C ARG A 43 1.62 -4.18 -13.11
N PRO A 44 2.35 -3.36 -13.90
CA PRO A 44 1.88 -2.03 -14.32
C PRO A 44 0.48 -2.03 -14.94
N GLU A 45 0.18 -3.02 -15.77
CA GLU A 45 -1.09 -3.20 -16.45
C GLU A 45 -2.25 -3.56 -15.51
N GLU A 46 -1.96 -4.02 -14.29
CA GLU A 46 -2.95 -4.42 -13.29
C GLU A 46 -3.23 -3.32 -12.25
N LEU A 47 -2.47 -2.23 -12.25
CA LEU A 47 -2.52 -1.20 -11.21
C LEU A 47 -3.93 -0.61 -11.00
N PRO A 48 -4.69 -0.19 -12.03
CA PRO A 48 -6.02 0.36 -11.84
C PRO A 48 -6.98 -0.62 -11.13
N ALA A 49 -6.99 -1.88 -11.60
CA ALA A 49 -7.83 -2.91 -11.02
C ALA A 49 -7.40 -3.26 -9.58
N ALA A 50 -6.10 -3.27 -9.31
CA ALA A 50 -5.57 -3.52 -7.97
C ALA A 50 -5.95 -2.42 -6.98
N LEU A 51 -5.83 -1.14 -7.37
CA LEU A 51 -6.24 -0.01 -6.51
C LEU A 51 -7.74 -0.03 -6.23
N ALA A 52 -8.57 -0.29 -7.23
CA ALA A 52 -10.02 -0.42 -7.04
C ALA A 52 -10.39 -1.56 -6.07
N ARG A 53 -9.69 -2.71 -6.16
CA ARG A 53 -9.91 -3.84 -5.24
C ARG A 53 -9.46 -3.57 -3.82
N LEU A 54 -8.36 -2.84 -3.61
CA LEU A 54 -7.90 -2.49 -2.25
C LEU A 54 -8.99 -1.79 -1.43
N ALA A 55 -9.73 -0.87 -2.07
CA ALA A 55 -10.82 -0.13 -1.44
C ALA A 55 -11.96 -1.05 -0.97
N LEU A 56 -12.16 -2.20 -1.62
CA LEU A 56 -13.19 -3.18 -1.29
C LEU A 56 -12.72 -4.24 -0.27
N ASP A 57 -11.44 -4.61 -0.30
CA ASP A 57 -10.87 -5.74 0.43
C ASP A 57 -10.45 -5.40 1.88
N GLY A 58 -10.94 -4.28 2.43
CA GLY A 58 -10.71 -3.86 3.82
C GLY A 58 -9.27 -3.42 4.12
N TRP A 59 -8.52 -2.99 3.09
CA TRP A 59 -7.20 -2.39 3.28
C TRP A 59 -7.32 -0.97 3.81
N VAL A 60 -6.39 -0.59 4.69
CA VAL A 60 -6.33 0.77 5.24
C VAL A 60 -5.37 1.69 4.49
N GLY A 61 -4.62 1.16 3.52
CA GLY A 61 -3.72 1.93 2.67
C GLY A 61 -2.51 1.12 2.19
N VAL A 62 -1.85 1.62 1.15
CA VAL A 62 -0.62 1.02 0.60
C VAL A 62 0.39 2.09 0.23
N ASN A 63 1.68 1.78 0.40
CA ASN A 63 2.76 2.54 -0.20
C ASN A 63 2.92 2.09 -1.66
N LEU A 64 3.11 3.04 -2.57
CA LEU A 64 3.41 2.77 -3.97
C LEU A 64 4.91 2.93 -4.23
N THR A 65 5.49 1.94 -4.90
CA THR A 65 6.89 1.97 -5.33
C THR A 65 7.00 1.67 -6.82
N VAL A 66 8.23 1.69 -7.35
CA VAL A 66 8.51 1.46 -8.77
C VAL A 66 7.75 0.23 -9.29
N PRO A 67 7.08 0.33 -10.45
CA PRO A 67 6.97 1.49 -11.35
C PRO A 67 5.70 2.35 -11.14
N HIS A 68 4.96 2.15 -10.05
CA HIS A 68 3.55 2.60 -9.94
C HIS A 68 3.34 4.05 -9.51
N LYS A 69 4.41 4.75 -9.09
CA LYS A 69 4.28 6.06 -8.42
C LYS A 69 3.56 7.09 -9.29
N GLU A 70 4.04 7.29 -10.51
CA GLU A 70 3.50 8.28 -11.44
C GLU A 70 2.13 7.87 -11.97
N ALA A 71 1.98 6.59 -12.37
CA ALA A 71 0.73 6.07 -12.89
C ALA A 71 -0.43 6.19 -11.89
N ALA A 72 -0.15 6.09 -10.59
CA ALA A 72 -1.18 6.22 -9.57
C ALA A 72 -1.68 7.64 -9.36
N LEU A 73 -0.94 8.68 -9.74
CA LEU A 73 -1.41 10.07 -9.61
C LEU A 73 -2.70 10.31 -10.40
N ALA A 74 -2.88 9.59 -11.51
CA ALA A 74 -4.08 9.66 -12.35
C ALA A 74 -5.22 8.71 -11.89
N LEU A 75 -4.99 7.86 -10.89
CA LEU A 75 -5.92 6.81 -10.47
C LEU A 75 -6.54 7.05 -9.08
N VAL A 76 -5.97 7.95 -8.29
CA VAL A 76 -6.45 8.28 -6.95
C VAL A 76 -7.47 9.43 -6.99
N ASP A 77 -8.43 9.42 -6.07
CA ASP A 77 -9.49 10.45 -6.01
C ASP A 77 -8.97 11.83 -5.57
N ALA A 78 -7.89 11.85 -4.79
CA ALA A 78 -7.32 13.07 -4.24
C ALA A 78 -5.79 12.95 -4.11
N LEU A 79 -5.12 14.09 -4.33
CA LEU A 79 -3.69 14.27 -4.15
C LEU A 79 -3.46 15.37 -3.12
N ASP A 80 -2.45 15.20 -2.26
CA ASP A 80 -1.98 16.31 -1.43
C ASP A 80 -1.16 17.30 -2.28
N GLY A 81 -0.90 18.49 -1.72
CA GLY A 81 -0.20 19.55 -2.45
C GLY A 81 1.23 19.19 -2.86
N ALA A 82 1.91 18.29 -2.14
CA ALA A 82 3.24 17.84 -2.51
C ALA A 82 3.19 16.87 -3.69
N ALA A 83 2.21 15.97 -3.70
CA ALA A 83 1.98 15.02 -4.78
C ALA A 83 1.50 15.70 -6.08
N GLN A 84 0.75 16.80 -5.98
CA GLN A 84 0.33 17.62 -7.14
C GLN A 84 1.49 18.38 -7.80
N ALA A 85 2.59 18.58 -7.08
CA ALA A 85 3.74 19.36 -7.54
C ALA A 85 4.85 18.51 -8.22
N ILE A 86 4.63 17.20 -8.36
CA ILE A 86 5.55 16.23 -8.99
C ILE A 86 5.17 16.01 -10.45
#